data_AF-A0AA39UVQ6-F1
#
_entry.id   AF-A0AA39UVQ6-F1
#
_cell.length_a   1.000
_cell.length_b   1.000
_cell.length_c   1.000
_cell.angle_alpha   90.00
_cell.angle_beta   90.00
_cell.angle_gamma   90.00
#
_symmetry.space_group_name_H-M   'P 1'
#
loop_
_entity.id
_entity.type
_entity.pdbx_description
1 polymer ?
#
loop_
_entity_poly.entity_id
_entity_poly.type
_entity_poly.pdbx_seq_one_letter_code
_entity_poly.pdbx_strand_id
1 'polypeptide(L)'
;FIENSETFRTMCSLPQAATGTVEGDSDDKHIQLQGVSRVDFRLLKFLYRQNDASPLEPSLEDWISLLKLSAMWEMTDIRNAAISEMLKRKLKINVTEQISLGKKYDVPTLVISGIVELVSQQ
;
A
#
# COMPACT_ATOMS: atom_id res chain seq x y z
N PHE A 1 10.86 7.76 -0.80
CA PHE A 1 9.41 7.87 -0.46
C PHE A 1 8.73 8.94 -1.27
N ILE A 2 9.11 10.22 -1.17
CA ILE A 2 8.53 11.30 -2.00
C ILE A 2 8.67 11.01 -3.50
N GLU A 3 9.81 10.49 -3.92
CA GLU A 3 10.04 10.10 -5.33
C GLU A 3 9.05 9.06 -5.82
N ASN A 4 8.63 8.14 -4.93
CA ASN A 4 7.77 7.02 -5.26
C ASN A 4 6.28 7.32 -5.06
N SER A 5 5.90 8.52 -4.57
CA SER A 5 4.50 8.88 -4.29
C SER A 5 4.15 10.21 -4.94
N GLU A 6 3.22 10.17 -5.88
CA GLU A 6 2.71 11.39 -6.52
C GLU A 6 1.93 12.26 -5.54
N THR A 7 1.14 11.65 -4.65
CA THR A 7 0.39 12.35 -3.60
C THR A 7 1.32 13.18 -2.71
N PHE A 8 2.41 12.58 -2.19
CA PHE A 8 3.35 13.29 -1.32
C PHE A 8 4.22 14.28 -2.10
N ARG A 9 4.61 13.97 -3.35
CA ARG A 9 5.33 14.91 -4.21
C ARG A 9 4.51 16.18 -4.44
N THR A 10 3.23 16.02 -4.76
CA THR A 10 2.29 17.12 -4.95
C THR A 10 2.11 17.89 -3.65
N MET A 11 1.79 17.21 -2.54
CA MET A 11 1.61 17.82 -1.22
C MET A 11 2.82 18.69 -0.81
N CYS A 12 4.05 18.20 -1.02
CA CYS A 12 5.27 18.95 -0.69
C CYS A 12 5.61 20.07 -1.67
N SER A 13 5.08 20.05 -2.89
CA SER A 13 5.29 21.10 -3.90
C SER A 13 4.31 22.27 -3.80
N LEU A 14 3.17 22.06 -3.14
CA LEU A 14 2.15 23.09 -3.00
C LEU A 14 2.62 24.21 -2.06
N PRO A 15 2.36 25.49 -2.39
CA PRO A 15 2.72 26.59 -1.53
C PRO A 15 1.95 26.51 -0.21
N GLN A 16 2.67 26.67 0.90
CA GLN A 16 2.06 26.72 2.23
C GLN A 16 1.36 28.06 2.46
N ALA A 17 0.31 28.05 3.29
CA ALA A 17 -0.41 29.27 3.63
C ALA A 17 0.52 30.26 4.35
N ALA A 18 0.57 31.51 3.87
CA ALA A 18 1.40 32.57 4.45
C ALA A 18 0.96 32.98 5.88
N THR A 19 -0.25 32.62 6.28
CA THR A 19 -0.81 32.88 7.61
C THR A 19 -1.63 31.69 8.06
N GLY A 20 -1.51 31.30 9.32
CA GLY A 20 -2.24 30.17 9.91
C GLY A 20 -1.34 29.04 10.42
N THR A 21 -1.97 27.92 10.79
CA THR A 21 -1.27 26.74 11.30
C THR A 21 -0.82 25.89 10.12
N VAL A 22 0.48 25.82 9.86
CA VAL A 22 1.06 24.99 8.81
C VAL A 22 1.20 23.55 9.30
N GLU A 23 0.60 22.61 8.58
CA GLU A 23 0.74 21.18 8.84
C GLU A 23 2.14 20.71 8.44
N GLY A 24 2.78 19.92 9.31
CA GLY A 24 4.15 19.41 9.14
C GLY A 24 5.27 20.36 9.58
N ASP A 25 4.97 21.50 10.19
CA ASP A 25 5.97 22.54 10.54
C ASP A 25 6.66 22.33 11.90
N SER A 26 6.09 21.47 12.76
CA SER A 26 6.68 21.10 14.07
C SER A 26 6.12 19.77 14.54
N ASP A 27 6.72 19.18 15.58
CA ASP A 27 6.25 17.90 16.16
C ASP A 27 4.81 18.00 16.69
N ASP A 28 4.46 19.15 17.28
CA ASP A 28 3.10 19.43 17.77
C ASP A 28 2.09 19.64 16.63
N LYS A 29 2.58 19.89 15.41
CA LYS A 29 1.78 20.13 14.19
C LYS A 29 2.17 19.15 13.09
N HIS A 30 2.37 17.89 13.43
CA HIS A 30 2.73 16.85 12.46
C HIS A 30 1.63 16.63 11.41
N ILE A 31 2.02 16.07 10.26
CA ILE A 31 1.08 15.65 9.21
C ILE A 31 0.26 14.46 9.73
N GLN A 32 -1.07 14.59 9.72
CA GLN A 32 -1.96 13.53 10.15
C GLN A 32 -2.35 12.62 8.99
N LEU A 33 -1.87 11.37 9.02
CA LEU A 33 -2.20 10.36 8.02
C LEU A 33 -3.57 9.71 8.31
N GLN A 34 -4.63 10.35 7.83
CA GLN A 34 -6.00 9.85 7.99
C GLN A 34 -6.19 8.50 7.28
N GLY A 35 -6.87 7.56 7.94
CA GLY A 35 -7.18 6.24 7.37
C GLY A 35 -6.01 5.24 7.33
N VAL A 36 -4.86 5.60 7.91
CA VAL A 36 -3.66 4.76 7.98
C VAL A 36 -3.48 4.21 9.40
N SER A 37 -3.42 2.89 9.52
CA SER A 37 -3.17 2.25 10.82
C SER A 37 -1.68 2.33 11.18
N ARG A 38 -1.34 2.23 12.47
CA ARG A 38 0.07 2.13 12.91
C ARG A 38 0.77 0.89 12.33
N VAL A 39 0.02 -0.18 12.06
CA VAL A 39 0.55 -1.40 11.46
C VAL A 39 0.92 -1.12 10.01
N ASP A 40 -0.03 -0.58 9.23
CA ASP A 40 0.19 -0.21 7.83
C ASP A 40 1.41 0.71 7.70
N PHE A 41 1.47 1.77 8.52
CA PHE A 41 2.55 2.75 8.47
C PHE A 41 3.93 2.14 8.72
N ARG A 42 4.03 1.13 9.61
CA ARG A 42 5.32 0.46 9.90
C ARG A 42 5.90 -0.23 8.68
N LEU A 43 5.06 -0.59 7.71
CA LEU A 43 5.45 -1.33 6.51
C LEU A 43 6.07 -0.42 5.45
N LEU A 44 6.01 0.90 5.61
CA LEU A 44 6.85 1.81 4.85
C LEU A 44 8.34 1.53 5.02
N LYS A 45 8.75 0.89 6.12
CA LYS A 45 10.13 0.44 6.31
C LYS A 45 10.60 -0.51 5.19
N PHE A 46 9.70 -1.25 4.54
CA PHE A 46 10.05 -2.10 3.40
C PHE A 46 10.50 -1.29 2.18
N LEU A 47 10.02 -0.05 2.02
CA LEU A 47 10.47 0.84 0.93
C LEU A 47 11.92 1.31 1.09
N TYR A 48 12.42 1.31 2.33
CA TYR A 48 13.73 1.83 2.68
C TYR A 48 14.77 0.74 2.93
N ARG A 49 14.38 -0.54 2.93
CA ARG A 49 15.22 -1.69 3.29
C ARG A 49 16.03 -2.28 2.13
N GLN A 50 16.48 -1.47 1.18
CA GLN A 50 17.26 -1.98 0.04
C GLN A 50 18.59 -2.65 0.43
N ASN A 51 19.09 -2.53 1.67
CA ASN A 51 20.44 -3.00 2.06
C ASN A 51 20.56 -3.77 3.39
N ASP A 52 19.48 -4.08 4.12
CA ASP A 52 19.61 -4.78 5.41
C ASP A 52 19.63 -6.31 5.22
N ALA A 53 20.69 -6.95 5.72
CA ALA A 53 21.05 -8.36 5.55
C ALA A 53 20.10 -9.40 6.20
N SER A 54 18.88 -9.02 6.58
CA SER A 54 17.87 -9.95 7.11
C SER A 54 16.59 -9.83 6.30
N PRO A 55 16.32 -10.80 5.40
CA PRO A 55 15.07 -10.83 4.66
C PRO A 55 13.98 -11.35 5.59
N LEU A 56 13.38 -10.46 6.37
CA LEU A 56 12.03 -10.71 6.87
C LEU A 56 11.13 -10.71 5.64
N GLU A 57 10.84 -11.90 5.11
CA GLU A 57 9.89 -12.07 4.03
C GLU A 57 8.55 -11.45 4.46
N PRO A 58 7.97 -10.53 3.67
CA PRO A 58 6.69 -9.93 4.03
C PRO A 58 5.59 -11.00 4.04
N SER A 59 4.79 -10.98 5.10
CA SER A 59 3.58 -11.80 5.23
C SER A 59 2.48 -11.34 4.28
N LEU A 60 1.38 -12.10 4.18
CA LEU A 60 0.22 -11.68 3.38
C LEU A 60 -0.36 -10.34 3.86
N GLU A 61 -0.49 -10.15 5.17
CA GLU A 61 -0.97 -8.89 5.76
C GLU A 61 -0.05 -7.71 5.43
N ASP A 62 1.25 -7.97 5.35
CA ASP A 62 2.23 -6.96 4.95
C ASP A 62 2.02 -6.56 3.49
N TRP A 63 1.80 -7.52 2.60
CA TRP A 63 1.49 -7.25 1.19
C TRP A 63 0.16 -6.53 0.99
N ILE A 64 -0.89 -6.90 1.74
CA ILE A 64 -2.19 -6.22 1.70
C ILE A 64 -2.04 -4.76 2.14
N SER A 65 -1.26 -4.52 3.19
CA SER A 65 -1.02 -3.17 3.68
C SER A 65 -0.16 -2.35 2.72
N LEU A 66 0.86 -2.95 2.10
CA LEU A 66 1.64 -2.32 1.03
C LEU A 66 0.75 -1.97 -0.17
N LEU A 67 -0.16 -2.85 -0.58
CA LEU A 67 -1.15 -2.60 -1.62
C LEU A 67 -2.08 -1.44 -1.23
N LYS A 68 -2.57 -1.43 0.01
CA LYS A 68 -3.42 -0.35 0.53
C LYS A 68 -2.72 1.01 0.47
N LEU A 69 -1.52 1.10 1.01
CA LEU A 69 -0.78 2.37 1.08
C LEU A 69 -0.32 2.84 -0.29
N SER A 70 0.13 1.93 -1.14
CA SER A 70 0.54 2.27 -2.50
C SER A 70 -0.62 2.69 -3.39
N ALA A 71 -1.82 2.15 -3.18
CA ALA A 71 -3.02 2.66 -3.83
C ALA A 71 -3.44 4.04 -3.27
N MET A 72 -3.36 4.24 -1.96
CA MET A 72 -3.75 5.49 -1.30
C MET A 72 -2.83 6.67 -1.64
N TRP A 73 -1.53 6.40 -1.79
CA TRP A 73 -0.50 7.42 -1.99
C TRP A 73 0.08 7.43 -3.40
N GLU A 74 -0.63 6.82 -4.35
CA GLU A 74 -0.28 6.82 -5.77
C GLU A 74 1.18 6.37 -6.01
N MET A 75 1.54 5.25 -5.39
CA MET A 75 2.86 4.65 -5.51
C MET A 75 2.85 3.49 -6.51
N THR A 76 2.76 3.83 -7.79
CA THR A 76 2.53 2.86 -8.89
C THR A 76 3.49 1.68 -8.89
N ASP A 77 4.80 1.91 -8.74
CA ASP A 77 5.80 0.83 -8.79
C ASP A 77 5.66 -0.13 -7.61
N ILE A 78 5.40 0.42 -6.42
CA ILE A 78 5.22 -0.35 -5.20
C ILE A 78 3.91 -1.14 -5.26
N ARG A 79 2.85 -0.54 -5.79
CA ARG A 79 1.56 -1.19 -6.02
C ARG A 79 1.73 -2.40 -6.95
N ASN A 80 2.41 -2.21 -8.07
CA ASN A 80 2.66 -3.27 -9.04
C ASN A 80 3.53 -4.40 -8.45
N ALA A 81 4.56 -4.05 -7.66
CA ALA A 81 5.38 -5.02 -6.97
C ALA A 81 4.58 -5.87 -5.97
N ALA A 82 3.73 -5.22 -5.15
CA ALA A 82 2.87 -5.92 -4.19
C ALA A 82 1.90 -6.88 -4.88
N ILE A 83 1.20 -6.43 -5.94
CA ILE A 83 0.31 -7.28 -6.74
C ILE A 83 1.07 -8.47 -7.33
N SER A 84 2.25 -8.22 -7.91
CA SER A 84 3.08 -9.27 -8.51
C SER A 84 3.48 -10.34 -7.50
N GLU A 85 3.94 -9.94 -6.31
CA GLU A 85 4.35 -10.87 -5.25
C GLU A 85 3.16 -11.64 -4.67
N MET A 86 2.00 -10.99 -4.47
CA MET A 86 0.77 -11.67 -4.03
C MET A 86 0.34 -12.75 -5.02
N LEU A 87 0.39 -12.47 -6.33
CA LEU A 87 0.05 -13.43 -7.39
C LEU A 87 1.08 -14.56 -7.52
N LYS A 88 2.38 -14.24 -7.53
CA LYS A 88 3.47 -15.23 -7.67
C LYS A 88 3.49 -16.23 -6.53
N ARG A 89 3.39 -15.74 -5.29
CA ARG A 89 3.52 -16.56 -4.09
C ARG A 89 2.31 -17.46 -3.87
N LYS A 90 1.24 -17.31 -4.68
CA LYS A 90 -0.06 -17.96 -4.49
C LYS A 90 -0.42 -17.97 -3.01
N LEU A 91 -0.24 -16.80 -2.36
CA LEU A 91 -0.54 -16.68 -0.95
C LEU A 91 -1.97 -17.20 -0.79
N LYS A 92 -2.18 -18.07 0.19
CA LYS A 92 -3.51 -18.66 0.46
C LYS A 92 -4.42 -17.57 1.01
N ILE A 93 -4.78 -16.64 0.13
CA ILE A 93 -5.80 -15.64 0.36
C ILE A 93 -7.11 -16.41 0.22
N ASN A 94 -8.00 -16.25 1.19
CA ASN A 94 -9.33 -16.80 1.04
C ASN A 94 -9.96 -16.25 -0.25
N VAL A 95 -10.62 -17.09 -1.05
CA VAL A 95 -11.26 -16.69 -2.31
C VAL A 95 -12.13 -15.43 -2.17
N THR A 96 -12.88 -15.32 -1.06
CA THR A 96 -13.72 -14.15 -0.78
C THR A 96 -12.89 -12.88 -0.53
N GLU A 97 -11.79 -13.02 0.19
CA GLU A 97 -10.84 -11.95 0.47
C GLU A 97 -10.09 -11.53 -0.80
N GLN A 98 -9.71 -12.48 -1.65
CA GLN A 98 -9.07 -12.21 -2.94
C GLN A 98 -9.96 -11.37 -3.85
N ILE A 99 -11.24 -11.74 -3.96
CA ILE A 99 -12.24 -10.99 -4.74
C ILE A 99 -12.46 -9.59 -4.11
N SER A 100 -12.55 -9.51 -2.79
CA SER A 100 -12.74 -8.25 -2.07
C SER A 100 -11.57 -7.28 -2.30
N LEU A 101 -10.34 -7.75 -2.12
CA LEU A 101 -9.11 -6.98 -2.37
C LEU A 101 -9.01 -6.54 -3.84
N GLY A 102 -9.30 -7.46 -4.77
CA GLY A 102 -9.28 -7.17 -6.19
C GLY A 102 -10.27 -6.08 -6.60
N LYS A 103 -11.49 -6.09 -6.04
CA LYS A 103 -12.47 -5.02 -6.27
C LYS A 103 -12.07 -3.71 -5.61
N LYS A 104 -11.60 -3.77 -4.36
CA LYS A 104 -11.29 -2.59 -3.55
C LYS A 104 -10.12 -1.77 -4.12
N TYR A 105 -9.10 -2.45 -4.64
CA TYR A 105 -7.87 -1.80 -5.11
C TYR A 105 -7.71 -1.84 -6.64
N ASP A 106 -8.78 -2.16 -7.36
CA ASP A 106 -8.82 -2.26 -8.83
C ASP A 106 -7.72 -3.17 -9.40
N VAL A 107 -7.76 -4.44 -8.99
CA VAL A 107 -6.86 -5.49 -9.46
C VAL A 107 -7.70 -6.61 -10.10
N PRO A 108 -8.09 -6.47 -11.39
CA PRO A 108 -9.00 -7.40 -12.06
C PRO A 108 -8.53 -8.86 -12.05
N THR A 109 -7.22 -9.09 -12.12
CA THR A 109 -6.63 -10.43 -12.10
C THR A 109 -6.90 -11.17 -10.78
N LEU A 110 -6.92 -10.47 -9.63
CA LEU A 110 -7.32 -11.07 -8.35
C LEU A 110 -8.79 -11.46 -8.35
N VAL A 111 -9.66 -10.62 -8.94
CA VAL A 111 -11.10 -10.90 -9.04
C VAL A 111 -11.36 -12.11 -9.92
N ILE A 112 -10.77 -12.16 -11.12
CA ILE A 112 -10.95 -13.26 -12.07
C ILE A 112 -10.44 -14.57 -11.47
N SER A 113 -9.24 -14.56 -10.87
CA SER A 113 -8.65 -15.74 -10.23
C SER A 113 -9.56 -16.27 -9.12
N GLY A 114 -10.09 -15.39 -8.26
CA GLY A 114 -10.98 -15.81 -7.17
C GLY A 114 -12.30 -16.37 -7.69
N ILE A 115 -12.90 -15.77 -8.73
CA ILE A 115 -14.14 -16.30 -9.33
C ILE A 115 -13.92 -17.68 -9.94
N VAL A 116 -12.82 -17.89 -10.67
CA VAL A 116 -12.48 -19.19 -11.26
C VAL A 116 -12.31 -20.26 -10.18
N GLU A 117 -11.62 -19.93 -9.08
CA GLU A 117 -11.45 -20.84 -7.95
C GLU A 117 -12.79 -21.16 -7.28
N LEU A 118 -13.66 -20.16 -7.08
CA LEU A 118 -14.99 -20.35 -6.48
C LEU A 118 -15.86 -21.30 -7.30
N VAL A 119 -15.88 -21.14 -8.63
CA VAL A 119 -16.67 -21.98 -9.55
C VAL A 119 -16.11 -23.41 -9.62
N SER A 120 -14.78 -23.56 -9.50
CA SER A 120 -14.12 -24.88 -9.56
C SER A 120 -14.24 -25.72 -8.28
N GLN A 121 -14.79 -25.15 -7.19
CA GLN A 121 -15.07 -25.86 -5.93
C GLN A 121 -16.50 -26.43 -5.84
N GLN A 122 -17.32 -26.28 -6.90
CA GLN A 122 -18.61 -26.95 -7.07
C GLN A 122 -18.47 -28.23 -7.91
#